data_AF-A0A2S9FUT0-F1
#
_entry.id   AF-A0A2S9FUT0-F1
#
_cell.length_a   1.000
_cell.length_b   1.000
_cell.length_c   1.000
_cell.angle_alpha   90.00
_cell.angle_beta   90.00
_cell.angle_gamma   90.00
#
_symmetry.space_group_name_H-M   'P 1'
#
loop_
_entity.id
_entity.type
_entity.pdbx_description
1 polymer ?
#
loop_
_entity_poly.entity_id
_entity_poly.type
_entity_poly.pdbx_seq_one_letter_code
_entity_poly.pdbx_strand_id
1 'polypeptide(L)'
;VIAAGARATVPPAILDCGVAYHTSDSIMRISDLPEHLVIVGGGFVAAEFAHVFSSLGTRVTIVLRGTTMLSHCDDTVCERFTDIAGK
;
A
#
# COMPACT_ATOMS: atom_id res chain seq x y z
N VAL A 1 -30.52 -5.54 11.97
CA VAL A 1 -29.62 -5.24 10.83
C VAL A 1 -28.19 -5.22 11.35
N ILE A 2 -27.25 -5.93 10.72
CA ILE A 2 -25.81 -5.91 11.07
C ILE A 2 -25.08 -5.07 10.00
N ALA A 3 -24.35 -4.03 10.42
CA ALA A 3 -23.70 -3.03 9.55
C ALA A 3 -22.35 -2.54 10.13
N ALA A 4 -21.45 -3.47 10.45
CA ALA A 4 -20.24 -3.19 11.24
C ALA A 4 -19.02 -2.68 10.44
N GLY A 5 -19.09 -2.66 9.10
CA GLY A 5 -17.99 -2.22 8.25
C GLY A 5 -16.77 -3.15 8.26
N ALA A 6 -15.61 -2.61 7.86
CA ALA A 6 -14.32 -3.30 7.81
C ALA A 6 -13.23 -2.46 8.51
N ARG A 7 -12.07 -3.07 8.73
CA ARG A 7 -10.91 -2.45 9.37
C ARG A 7 -9.62 -2.93 8.73
N ALA A 8 -8.58 -2.12 8.77
CA ALA A 8 -7.27 -2.50 8.25
C ALA A 8 -6.75 -3.76 8.97
N THR A 9 -6.21 -4.70 8.20
CA THR A 9 -5.53 -5.89 8.71
C THR A 9 -4.04 -5.64 8.70
N VAL A 10 -3.41 -5.65 9.88
CA VAL A 10 -1.95 -5.49 10.02
C VAL A 10 -1.33 -6.87 10.21
N PRO A 11 -0.35 -7.28 9.39
CA PRO A 11 0.33 -8.56 9.55
C PRO A 11 1.05 -8.68 10.89
N PRO A 12 1.11 -9.86 11.54
CA PRO A 12 1.82 -10.05 12.82
C PRO A 12 3.26 -9.55 12.79
N ALA A 13 3.99 -9.81 11.69
CA ALA A 13 5.36 -9.34 11.52
C ALA A 13 5.52 -7.81 11.57
N ILE A 14 4.47 -7.03 11.26
CA ILE A 14 4.47 -5.57 11.37
C ILE A 14 3.96 -5.13 12.75
N LEU A 15 2.98 -5.84 13.31
CA LEU A 15 2.51 -5.57 14.68
C LEU A 15 3.63 -5.75 15.72
N ASP A 16 4.45 -6.79 15.55
CA ASP A 16 5.43 -7.22 16.54
C ASP A 16 6.84 -6.64 16.30
N CYS A 17 7.04 -5.83 15.25
CA CYS A 17 8.39 -5.34 14.89
C CYS A 17 8.91 -4.19 15.76
N GLY A 18 8.07 -3.59 16.61
CA GLY A 18 8.45 -2.48 17.49
C GLY A 18 8.70 -1.14 16.78
N VAL A 19 8.35 -1.02 15.50
CA VAL A 19 8.48 0.21 14.70
C VAL A 19 7.11 0.85 14.51
N ALA A 20 7.05 2.18 14.53
CA ALA A 20 5.83 2.92 14.19
C ALA A 20 5.41 2.65 12.74
N TYR A 21 4.14 2.36 12.53
CA TYR A 21 3.56 2.12 11.21
C TYR A 21 2.24 2.89 11.05
N HIS A 22 1.85 3.09 9.81
CA HIS A 22 0.56 3.67 9.45
C HIS A 22 -0.28 2.66 8.66
N THR A 23 -1.58 2.69 8.87
CA THR A 23 -2.58 2.04 8.01
C THR A 23 -3.24 3.06 7.08
N SER A 24 -4.10 2.60 6.15
CA SER A 24 -4.98 3.45 5.34
C SER A 24 -5.78 4.46 6.16
N ASP A 25 -6.09 4.11 7.41
CA ASP A 25 -6.89 4.93 8.30
C ASP A 25 -6.11 6.11 8.89
N SER A 26 -4.77 6.10 8.83
CA SER A 26 -3.90 7.06 9.53
C SER A 26 -2.93 7.80 8.63
N ILE A 27 -2.46 7.18 7.53
CA ILE A 27 -1.36 7.71 6.71
C ILE A 27 -1.65 9.09 6.10
N MET A 28 -2.92 9.40 5.80
CA MET A 28 -3.32 10.70 5.24
C MET A 28 -3.37 11.84 6.26
N ARG A 29 -3.07 11.59 7.53
CA ARG A 29 -3.09 12.58 8.63
C ARG A 29 -1.71 12.85 9.23
N ILE A 30 -0.65 12.37 8.58
CA ILE A 30 0.72 12.68 9.00
C ILE A 30 1.02 14.17 8.79
N SER A 31 1.84 14.76 9.65
CA SER A 31 2.16 16.20 9.61
C SER A 31 3.08 16.57 8.46
N ASP A 32 3.97 15.65 8.07
CA ASP A 32 5.06 15.90 7.14
C ASP A 32 5.09 14.82 6.07
N LEU A 33 5.47 15.22 4.87
CA LEU A 33 5.67 14.29 3.76
C LEU A 33 6.97 13.49 4.00
N PRO A 34 6.92 12.15 4.05
CA PRO A 34 8.11 11.35 4.28
C PRO A 34 9.04 11.37 3.06
N GLU A 35 10.35 11.36 3.29
CA GLU A 35 11.34 11.19 2.22
C GLU A 35 11.20 9.83 1.53
N HIS A 36 10.91 8.78 2.32
CA HIS A 36 10.73 7.41 1.83
C HIS A 36 9.58 6.71 2.55
N LEU A 37 8.70 6.07 1.78
CA LEU A 37 7.56 5.32 2.26
C LEU A 37 7.62 3.87 1.77
N VAL A 38 7.58 2.92 2.72
CA VAL A 38 7.44 1.49 2.42
C VAL A 38 5.98 1.08 2.60
N ILE A 39 5.39 0.52 1.54
CA ILE A 39 4.01 0.02 1.55
C ILE A 39 4.04 -1.50 1.53
N VAL A 40 3.44 -2.13 2.54
CA VAL A 40 3.31 -3.60 2.62
C VAL A 40 1.94 -4.01 2.11
N GLY A 41 1.91 -4.63 0.93
CA GLY A 41 0.69 -5.04 0.23
C GLY A 41 0.67 -4.58 -1.24
N GLY A 42 -0.06 -5.31 -2.09
CA GLY A 42 -0.14 -5.06 -3.53
C GLY A 42 -1.56 -4.79 -4.05
N GLY A 43 -2.53 -4.50 -3.18
CA GLY A 43 -3.92 -4.22 -3.57
C GLY A 43 -4.14 -2.80 -4.08
N PHE A 44 -5.39 -2.46 -4.42
CA PHE A 44 -5.73 -1.14 -4.96
C PHE A 44 -5.40 0.00 -3.99
N VAL A 45 -5.63 -0.18 -2.67
CA VAL A 45 -5.25 0.81 -1.65
C VAL A 45 -3.74 1.10 -1.67
N ALA A 46 -2.91 0.08 -1.87
CA ALA A 46 -1.46 0.25 -1.98
C ALA A 46 -1.09 1.02 -3.25
N ALA A 47 -1.71 0.71 -4.39
CA ALA A 47 -1.51 1.42 -5.64
C ALA A 47 -1.90 2.91 -5.56
N GLU A 48 -3.06 3.20 -4.97
CA GLU A 48 -3.56 4.57 -4.79
C GLU A 48 -2.62 5.40 -3.93
N PHE A 49 -2.22 4.90 -2.75
CA PHE A 49 -1.29 5.63 -1.89
C PHE A 49 0.11 5.72 -2.49
N ALA A 50 0.60 4.68 -3.17
CA ALA A 50 1.87 4.74 -3.87
C ALA A 50 1.87 5.90 -4.88
N HIS A 51 0.79 6.06 -5.65
CA HIS A 51 0.65 7.15 -6.60
C HIS A 51 0.56 8.52 -5.91
N VAL A 52 -0.25 8.67 -4.87
CA VAL A 52 -0.40 9.94 -4.13
C VAL A 52 0.95 10.40 -3.57
N PHE A 53 1.65 9.53 -2.85
CA PHE A 53 2.91 9.89 -2.20
C PHE A 53 4.05 10.09 -3.19
N SER A 54 4.17 9.23 -4.23
CA SER A 54 5.20 9.42 -5.26
C SER A 54 5.01 10.72 -6.04
N SER A 55 3.76 11.08 -6.34
CA SER A 55 3.44 12.34 -7.02
C SER A 55 3.75 13.58 -6.17
N LEU A 56 3.80 13.44 -4.85
CA LEU A 56 4.21 14.51 -3.93
C LEU A 56 5.73 14.54 -3.69
N GLY A 57 6.50 13.61 -4.26
CA GLY A 57 7.95 13.56 -4.17
C GLY A 57 8.51 12.57 -3.14
N THR A 58 7.66 11.79 -2.46
CA THR A 58 8.10 10.69 -1.60
C THR A 58 8.65 9.56 -2.45
N ARG A 59 9.85 9.05 -2.14
CA ARG A 59 10.28 7.76 -2.71
C ARG A 59 9.35 6.67 -2.18
N VAL A 60 8.81 5.82 -3.04
CA VAL A 60 7.92 4.72 -2.60
C VAL A 60 8.57 3.37 -2.89
N THR A 61 8.45 2.43 -1.96
CA THR A 61 8.81 1.03 -2.17
C THR A 61 7.64 0.15 -1.79
N ILE A 62 7.22 -0.73 -2.70
CA ILE A 62 6.11 -1.65 -2.48
C ILE A 62 6.69 -3.04 -2.20
N VAL A 63 6.30 -3.62 -1.07
CA VAL A 63 6.63 -4.99 -0.69
C VAL A 63 5.35 -5.80 -0.71
N LEU A 64 5.26 -6.74 -1.64
CA LEU A 64 4.13 -7.64 -1.76
C LEU A 64 4.56 -9.10 -1.82
N ARG A 65 3.64 -9.99 -1.50
CA ARG A 65 3.79 -11.42 -1.76
C ARG A 65 3.26 -11.72 -3.15
N GLY A 66 4.04 -12.41 -3.97
CA GLY A 66 3.69 -12.74 -5.35
C GLY A 66 4.53 -11.97 -6.36
N THR A 67 4.11 -11.99 -7.62
CA THR A 67 4.86 -11.40 -8.74
C THR A 67 4.21 -10.14 -9.30
N THR A 68 2.92 -9.89 -9.02
CA THR A 68 2.16 -8.79 -9.58
C THR A 68 1.32 -8.05 -8.54
N MET A 69 1.10 -6.75 -8.76
CA MET A 69 0.11 -5.96 -8.06
C MET A 69 -1.30 -6.25 -8.59
N LEU A 70 -2.31 -5.85 -7.81
CA LEU A 70 -3.73 -5.96 -8.15
C LEU A 70 -4.18 -7.39 -8.44
N SER A 71 -3.65 -8.38 -7.71
CA SER A 71 -3.85 -9.83 -7.93
C SER A 71 -5.29 -10.37 -7.96
N HIS A 72 -6.30 -9.52 -7.76
CA HIS A 72 -7.72 -9.85 -7.90
C HIS A 72 -8.31 -9.37 -9.24
N CYS A 73 -7.52 -8.71 -10.08
CA CYS A 73 -7.87 -8.31 -11.44
C CYS A 73 -7.43 -9.38 -12.46
N ASP A 74 -7.80 -9.17 -13.73
CA ASP A 74 -7.32 -9.99 -14.84
C ASP A 74 -5.79 -9.92 -14.98
N ASP A 75 -5.17 -11.01 -15.43
CA ASP A 75 -3.72 -11.13 -15.58
C ASP A 75 -3.16 -10.00 -16.47
N THR A 76 -3.86 -9.62 -17.53
CA THR A 76 -3.47 -8.51 -18.43
C THR A 76 -3.32 -7.19 -17.66
N VAL A 77 -4.24 -6.92 -16.72
CA VAL A 77 -4.21 -5.72 -15.89
C VAL A 77 -3.09 -5.82 -14.87
N CYS A 78 -2.96 -6.97 -14.20
CA CYS A 78 -1.93 -7.21 -13.20
C CYS A 78 -0.53 -7.01 -13.79
N GLU A 79 -0.24 -7.64 -14.93
CA GLU A 79 1.05 -7.54 -15.62
C GLU A 79 1.32 -6.12 -16.09
N ARG A 80 0.37 -5.51 -16.81
CA ARG A 80 0.57 -4.17 -17.38
C ARG A 80 0.72 -3.10 -16.30
N PHE A 81 -0.09 -3.17 -15.24
CA PHE A 81 0.01 -2.25 -14.13
C PHE A 81 1.36 -2.39 -13.42
N THR A 82 1.79 -3.62 -13.14
CA THR A 82 3.05 -3.89 -12.44
C THR A 82 4.26 -3.39 -13.26
N ASP A 83 4.27 -3.60 -14.58
CA ASP A 83 5.34 -3.08 -15.46
C ASP A 83 5.43 -1.55 -15.47
N ILE A 84 4.30 -0.85 -15.39
CA ILE A 84 4.28 0.62 -15.36
C ILE A 84 4.66 1.13 -13.97
N ALA A 85 4.09 0.54 -12.92
CA ALA A 85 4.28 0.98 -11.53
C ALA A 85 5.65 0.63 -10.94
N GLY A 86 6.34 -0.38 -11.49
CA GLY A 86 7.67 -0.79 -11.07
C GLY A 86 8.82 0.03 -11.66
N LYS A 87 8.53 1.03 -12.50
CA LYS A 87 9.50 1.95 -13.11
C LYS A 87 9.59 3.23 -12.31
#